data_AF-A0A7C4USA9-F1
#
_entry.id   AF-A0A7C4USA9-F1
#
_cell.length_a   1.000
_cell.length_b   1.000
_cell.length_c   1.000
_cell.angle_alpha   90.00
_cell.angle_beta   90.00
_cell.angle_gamma   90.00
#
_symmetry.space_group_name_H-M   'P 1'
#
loop_
_entity.id
_entity.type
_entity.pdbx_description
1 polymer ?
#
loop_
_entity_poly.entity_id
_entity_poly.type
_entity_poly.pdbx_seq_one_letter_code
_entity_poly.pdbx_strand_id
1 'polypeptide(L)'
;MTLQEQYNKWKETTLKRSLDKTPERKARFETTAGIELPRLALPVDSDSAYPERLGFPGDYPFTRGVQPTMYRSRFWTMRQYAGFSTAEDSNKRYRYLLAQGQTGLSVAFDLPTQIGYDADDTIAQGEVGKVGVSISSVHDMAQLFDQIPLDKVSTSMTINAPAGVLLAMYIAVAKRQGVDMKQLRGTIQNDILKEYVARGTYIFPPAPSMRLITDIFSFCEKEVPNWNTISISGYHIREAGSTSVQEVAFTLANGIAYVEAALNSGLNVDEFAGQLSFFFNAHNNFLEEVAKFRAARRLWARIMRERFKAQKPSSWQLRFHTQTAGSTLTAQQPENNVVRVTVQALSAVLGGTQSLHTNSMDEALWLPTEKAVRV
;
A
#
# COMPACT_ATOMS: atom_id res chain seq x y z
N MET A 1 -44.01 17.13 -2.36
CA MET A 1 -43.33 16.62 -3.56
C MET A 1 -42.13 15.81 -3.10
N THR A 2 -42.12 14.50 -3.33
CA THR A 2 -41.00 13.62 -2.94
C THR A 2 -39.71 14.04 -3.66
N LEU A 3 -38.55 13.63 -3.16
CA LEU A 3 -37.27 13.90 -3.83
C LEU A 3 -37.27 13.37 -5.28
N GLN A 4 -37.87 12.20 -5.49
CA GLN A 4 -38.00 11.59 -6.81
C GLN A 4 -38.87 12.41 -7.77
N GLU A 5 -39.98 12.96 -7.29
CA GLU A 5 -40.85 13.85 -8.08
C GLU A 5 -40.12 15.14 -8.48
N GLN A 6 -39.37 15.74 -7.56
CA GLN A 6 -38.57 16.94 -7.83
C GLN A 6 -37.46 16.65 -8.86
N TYR A 7 -36.79 15.50 -8.74
CA TYR A 7 -35.78 15.07 -9.69
C TYR A 7 -36.36 14.84 -11.10
N ASN A 8 -37.53 14.21 -11.19
CA ASN A 8 -38.21 14.02 -12.47
C ASN A 8 -38.62 15.36 -13.10
N LYS A 9 -39.16 16.29 -12.31
CA LYS A 9 -39.48 17.64 -12.78
C LYS A 9 -38.23 18.36 -13.31
N TRP A 10 -37.11 18.27 -12.61
CA TRP A 10 -35.84 18.86 -13.06
C TRP A 10 -35.35 18.28 -14.39
N LYS A 11 -35.46 16.95 -14.58
CA LYS A 11 -35.08 16.29 -15.84
C LYS A 11 -35.85 16.84 -17.03
N GLU A 12 -37.17 16.98 -16.91
CA GLU A 12 -38.05 17.43 -18.01
C GLU A 12 -38.04 18.94 -18.25
N THR A 13 -37.47 19.72 -17.33
CA THR A 13 -37.46 21.19 -17.41
C THR A 13 -36.05 21.73 -17.59
N THR A 14 -35.33 21.92 -16.48
CA THR A 14 -34.00 22.54 -16.44
C THR A 14 -32.96 21.75 -17.23
N LEU A 15 -32.91 20.43 -17.03
CA LEU A 15 -31.92 19.58 -17.70
C LEU A 15 -32.20 19.51 -19.21
N LYS A 16 -33.44 19.18 -19.60
CA LYS A 16 -33.83 19.09 -21.01
C LYS A 16 -33.48 20.36 -21.78
N ARG A 17 -33.84 21.53 -21.26
CA ARG A 17 -33.48 22.83 -21.87
C ARG A 17 -31.96 22.99 -22.08
N SER A 18 -31.14 22.51 -21.14
CA SER A 18 -29.69 22.57 -21.27
C SER A 18 -29.17 21.60 -22.34
N LEU A 19 -29.70 20.37 -22.38
CA LEU A 19 -29.30 19.34 -23.33
C LEU A 19 -29.71 19.69 -24.77
N ASP A 20 -30.89 20.28 -24.96
CA ASP A 20 -31.38 20.75 -26.26
C ASP A 20 -30.47 21.86 -26.83
N LYS A 21 -29.87 22.68 -25.95
CA LYS A 21 -28.93 23.74 -26.35
C LYS A 21 -27.52 23.20 -26.59
N THR A 22 -27.04 22.32 -25.72
CA THR A 22 -25.68 21.78 -25.81
C THR A 22 -25.69 20.35 -25.26
N PRO A 23 -25.51 19.33 -26.12
CA PRO A 23 -25.45 17.96 -25.68
C PRO A 23 -24.22 17.71 -24.82
N GLU A 24 -24.28 16.70 -23.97
CA GLU A 24 -23.13 16.28 -23.19
C GLU A 24 -22.03 15.69 -24.08
N ARG A 25 -20.79 15.75 -23.58
CA ARG A 25 -19.60 15.28 -24.31
C ARG A 25 -19.63 13.79 -24.65
N LYS A 26 -20.40 13.00 -23.91
CA LYS A 26 -20.58 11.55 -24.10
C LYS A 26 -22.02 11.19 -23.75
N ALA A 27 -22.56 10.17 -24.41
CA ALA A 27 -23.85 9.60 -24.05
C ALA A 27 -23.83 8.89 -22.68
N ARG A 28 -22.68 8.31 -22.32
CA ARG A 28 -22.44 7.59 -21.07
C ARG A 28 -21.11 8.02 -20.46
N PHE A 29 -21.11 8.26 -19.15
CA PHE A 29 -19.90 8.52 -18.37
C PHE A 29 -19.64 7.31 -17.48
N GLU A 30 -18.41 6.83 -17.47
CA GLU A 30 -18.03 5.62 -16.74
C GLU A 30 -16.69 5.83 -16.03
N THR A 31 -16.48 5.07 -14.96
CA THR A 31 -15.15 4.94 -14.34
C THR A 31 -14.22 4.08 -15.20
N THR A 32 -12.95 3.98 -14.82
CA THR A 32 -11.99 3.10 -15.52
C THR A 32 -12.33 1.61 -15.42
N ALA A 33 -13.22 1.23 -14.51
CA ALA A 33 -13.71 -0.13 -14.37
C ALA A 33 -15.05 -0.39 -15.12
N GLY A 34 -15.51 0.55 -15.96
CA GLY A 34 -16.77 0.43 -16.70
C GLY A 34 -18.02 0.62 -15.82
N ILE A 35 -17.87 1.19 -14.62
CA ILE A 35 -19.00 1.51 -13.74
C ILE A 35 -19.62 2.82 -14.19
N GLU A 36 -20.91 2.80 -14.53
CA GLU A 36 -21.62 3.99 -14.97
C GLU A 36 -21.76 5.03 -13.86
N LEU A 37 -21.42 6.27 -14.19
CA LEU A 37 -21.54 7.42 -13.32
C LEU A 37 -22.83 8.17 -13.66
N PRO A 38 -23.84 8.19 -12.76
CA PRO A 38 -25.03 8.98 -13.01
C PRO A 38 -24.67 10.47 -13.02
N ARG A 39 -25.38 11.25 -13.84
CA ARG A 39 -25.25 12.72 -13.89
C ARG A 39 -25.38 13.36 -12.51
N LEU A 40 -26.28 12.83 -11.69
CA LEU A 40 -26.52 13.27 -10.33
C LEU A 40 -26.80 12.04 -9.46
N ALA A 41 -25.99 11.85 -8.43
CA ALA A 41 -26.27 10.88 -7.38
C ALA A 41 -27.28 11.49 -6.40
N LEU A 42 -28.43 10.84 -6.23
CA LEU A 42 -29.41 11.22 -5.22
C LEU A 42 -29.14 10.45 -3.92
N PRO A 43 -29.44 11.03 -2.75
CA PRO A 43 -29.58 10.27 -1.52
C PRO A 43 -30.47 9.04 -1.75
N VAL A 44 -30.03 7.89 -1.25
CA VAL A 44 -30.89 6.71 -1.19
C VAL A 44 -31.85 6.94 -0.03
N ASP A 45 -33.07 7.39 -0.30
CA ASP A 45 -34.08 7.59 0.73
C ASP A 45 -34.27 6.28 1.51
N SER A 46 -34.23 6.35 2.85
CA SER A 46 -34.49 5.23 3.77
C SER A 46 -33.57 4.01 3.66
N ASP A 47 -32.25 4.19 3.49
CA ASP A 47 -31.28 3.08 3.73
C ASP A 47 -31.23 2.75 5.24
N SER A 48 -32.20 1.98 5.72
CA SER A 48 -32.24 1.49 7.11
C SER A 48 -31.00 0.65 7.45
N ALA A 49 -30.33 0.08 6.44
CA ALA A 49 -29.07 -0.63 6.56
C ALA A 49 -27.84 0.30 6.54
N TYR A 50 -28.00 1.63 6.45
CA TYR A 50 -26.88 2.58 6.40
C TYR A 50 -25.92 2.47 7.59
N PRO A 51 -26.39 2.38 8.85
CA PRO A 51 -25.50 2.21 10.01
C PRO A 51 -24.73 0.90 9.95
N GLU A 52 -25.37 -0.21 9.59
CA GLU A 52 -24.74 -1.53 9.48
C GLU A 52 -23.74 -1.61 8.31
N ARG A 53 -24.07 -0.94 7.19
CA ARG A 53 -23.30 -0.96 5.95
C ARG A 53 -22.04 -0.10 6.01
N LEU A 54 -22.07 1.01 6.74
CA LEU A 54 -20.94 1.95 6.83
C LEU A 54 -20.22 1.90 8.18
N GLY A 55 -20.95 1.74 9.29
CA GLY A 55 -20.41 1.85 10.64
C GLY A 55 -19.87 3.25 10.99
N PHE A 56 -19.29 3.36 12.18
CA PHE A 56 -18.46 4.50 12.59
C PHE A 56 -16.97 4.20 12.38
N PRO A 57 -16.09 5.22 12.26
CA PRO A 57 -14.65 4.98 12.21
C PRO A 57 -14.19 4.21 13.46
N GLY A 58 -13.32 3.21 13.29
CA GLY A 58 -12.87 2.35 14.38
C GLY A 58 -13.80 1.17 14.72
N ASP A 59 -15.01 1.12 14.15
CA ASP A 59 -15.96 0.04 14.34
C ASP A 59 -16.15 -0.80 13.07
N TYR A 60 -16.57 -2.04 13.24
CA TYR A 60 -16.95 -2.91 12.11
C TYR A 60 -18.06 -2.25 11.27
N PRO A 61 -17.99 -2.27 9.92
CA PRO A 61 -17.00 -2.93 9.06
C PRO A 61 -15.88 -1.98 8.57
N PHE A 62 -15.51 -0.97 9.35
CA PHE A 62 -14.37 -0.05 9.14
C PHE A 62 -14.40 0.76 7.85
N THR A 63 -15.56 0.85 7.18
CA THR A 63 -15.71 1.59 5.91
C THR A 63 -15.22 3.04 6.05
N ARG A 64 -15.47 3.66 7.20
CA ARG A 64 -15.13 5.06 7.49
C ARG A 64 -13.73 5.27 8.11
N GLY A 65 -12.95 4.21 8.27
CA GLY A 65 -11.60 4.25 8.84
C GLY A 65 -11.40 3.19 9.93
N VAL A 66 -10.16 2.73 10.10
CA VAL A 66 -9.80 1.69 11.08
C VAL A 66 -9.55 2.24 12.50
N GLN A 67 -9.46 3.56 12.66
CA GLN A 67 -9.29 4.25 13.94
C GLN A 67 -10.45 5.21 14.18
N PRO A 68 -10.90 5.40 15.44
CA PRO A 68 -12.02 6.30 15.74
C PRO A 68 -11.69 7.78 15.52
N THR A 69 -10.43 8.17 15.76
CA THR A 69 -9.99 9.56 15.64
C THR A 69 -9.26 9.88 14.34
N MET A 70 -8.82 8.85 13.59
CA MET A 70 -8.02 8.96 12.37
C MET A 70 -6.99 10.12 12.48
N TYR A 71 -7.01 11.04 11.52
CA TYR A 71 -6.04 12.13 11.42
C TYR A 71 -6.27 13.29 12.37
N ARG A 72 -7.35 13.28 13.18
CA ARG A 72 -7.50 14.25 14.27
C ARG A 72 -6.52 13.98 15.41
N SER A 73 -6.09 12.72 15.57
CA SER A 73 -5.11 12.33 16.58
C SER A 73 -3.71 12.21 16.00
N ARG A 74 -3.56 11.48 14.88
CA ARG A 74 -2.25 11.25 14.24
C ARG A 74 -2.40 11.24 12.73
N PHE A 75 -1.57 12.02 12.04
CA PHE A 75 -1.49 11.94 10.59
C PHE A 75 -1.04 10.56 10.11
N TRP A 76 -1.27 10.28 8.84
CA TRP A 76 -0.65 9.12 8.19
C TRP A 76 0.88 9.25 8.28
N THR A 77 1.59 8.11 8.22
CA THR A 77 3.04 8.14 8.11
C THR A 77 3.42 8.66 6.72
N MET A 78 4.09 9.80 6.66
CA MET A 78 4.74 10.27 5.44
C MET A 78 5.97 9.38 5.22
N ARG A 79 5.94 8.55 4.18
CA ARG A 79 6.92 7.48 3.97
C ARG A 79 7.40 7.51 2.53
N GLN A 80 8.43 8.32 2.28
CA GLN A 80 9.06 8.39 0.97
C GLN A 80 9.97 7.19 0.75
N TYR A 81 9.89 6.67 -0.46
CA TYR A 81 10.69 5.57 -0.97
C TYR A 81 12.08 6.12 -1.25
N ALA A 82 13.08 5.53 -0.62
CA ALA A 82 14.45 5.97 -0.74
C ALA A 82 15.38 4.76 -0.72
N GLY A 83 16.60 4.96 -1.20
CA GLY A 83 17.58 3.91 -1.38
C GLY A 83 17.97 3.83 -2.85
N PHE A 84 19.22 4.15 -3.13
CA PHE A 84 19.88 3.97 -4.43
C PHE A 84 21.39 3.96 -4.17
N SER A 85 22.16 3.40 -5.10
CA SER A 85 23.61 3.27 -4.97
C SER A 85 23.99 2.40 -3.76
N THR A 86 24.94 2.85 -2.97
CA THR A 86 25.53 2.14 -1.84
C THR A 86 24.68 2.26 -0.56
N ALA A 87 24.96 1.39 0.41
CA ALA A 87 24.37 1.48 1.74
C ALA A 87 24.70 2.81 2.44
N GLU A 88 25.91 3.35 2.23
CA GLU A 88 26.34 4.62 2.80
C GLU A 88 25.56 5.81 2.20
N ASP A 89 25.40 5.85 0.88
CA ASP A 89 24.64 6.91 0.20
C ASP A 89 23.16 6.88 0.60
N SER A 90 22.60 5.66 0.68
CA SER A 90 21.24 5.45 1.15
C SER A 90 21.05 5.86 2.61
N ASN A 91 22.02 5.58 3.49
CA ASN A 91 22.00 6.03 4.88
C ASN A 91 21.99 7.57 4.98
N LYS A 92 22.88 8.26 4.25
CA LYS A 92 22.91 9.73 4.19
C LYS A 92 21.54 10.28 3.80
N ARG A 93 20.92 9.67 2.80
CA ARG A 93 19.56 10.03 2.34
C ARG A 93 18.49 9.81 3.40
N TYR A 94 18.52 8.68 4.11
CA TYR A 94 17.58 8.41 5.21
C TYR A 94 17.70 9.44 6.33
N ARG A 95 18.91 9.77 6.75
CA ARG A 95 19.16 10.78 7.78
C ARG A 95 18.68 12.16 7.35
N TYR A 96 18.92 12.54 6.08
CA TYR A 96 18.37 13.77 5.50
C TYR A 96 16.83 13.79 5.58
N LEU A 97 16.17 12.72 5.12
CA LEU A 97 14.70 12.64 5.11
C LEU A 97 14.10 12.70 6.52
N LEU A 98 14.69 11.99 7.49
CA LEU A 98 14.29 12.07 8.89
C LEU A 98 14.43 13.50 9.44
N ALA A 99 15.52 14.20 9.08
CA ALA A 99 15.72 15.60 9.46
C ALA A 99 14.71 16.56 8.80
N GLN A 100 14.15 16.21 7.64
CA GLN A 100 13.06 16.96 6.98
C GLN A 100 11.66 16.61 7.53
N GLY A 101 11.56 15.81 8.59
CA GLY A 101 10.29 15.48 9.25
C GLY A 101 9.61 14.20 8.76
N GLN A 102 10.30 13.38 7.95
CA GLN A 102 9.82 12.04 7.62
C GLN A 102 9.71 11.19 8.91
N THR A 103 8.60 10.47 9.06
CA THR A 103 8.29 9.74 10.31
C THR A 103 8.50 8.22 10.22
N GLY A 104 8.89 7.71 9.05
CA GLY A 104 9.29 6.33 8.84
C GLY A 104 10.07 6.14 7.55
N LEU A 105 10.98 5.17 7.51
CA LEU A 105 11.87 4.92 6.36
C LEU A 105 11.25 3.90 5.41
N SER A 106 11.47 4.05 4.11
CA SER A 106 11.16 2.99 3.14
C SER A 106 12.40 2.66 2.33
N VAL A 107 12.85 1.41 2.43
CA VAL A 107 14.04 0.90 1.78
C VAL A 107 13.67 0.28 0.45
N ALA A 108 14.22 0.83 -0.62
CA ALA A 108 14.25 0.26 -1.95
C ALA A 108 15.54 -0.54 -2.12
N PHE A 109 15.45 -1.81 -2.53
CA PHE A 109 16.61 -2.65 -2.82
C PHE A 109 16.87 -2.70 -4.32
N ASP A 110 18.12 -2.90 -4.73
CA ASP A 110 18.44 -3.10 -6.15
C ASP A 110 17.87 -4.43 -6.68
N LEU A 111 17.95 -4.63 -8.01
CA LEU A 111 17.41 -5.85 -8.61
C LEU A 111 18.14 -7.11 -8.08
N PRO A 112 19.49 -7.19 -8.05
CA PRO A 112 20.21 -8.36 -7.52
C PRO A 112 19.74 -8.78 -6.12
N THR A 113 19.64 -7.84 -5.18
CA THR A 113 19.15 -8.12 -3.82
C THR A 113 17.72 -8.66 -3.85
N GLN A 114 16.85 -8.15 -4.72
CA GLN A 114 15.45 -8.58 -4.81
C GLN A 114 15.27 -10.00 -5.37
N ILE A 115 16.16 -10.44 -6.25
CA ILE A 115 16.17 -11.79 -6.84
C ILE A 115 17.20 -12.73 -6.18
N GLY A 116 17.79 -12.31 -5.05
CA GLY A 116 18.59 -13.18 -4.18
C GLY A 116 20.01 -13.46 -4.68
N TYR A 117 20.60 -12.54 -5.42
CA TYR A 117 21.99 -12.60 -5.87
C TYR A 117 22.88 -11.65 -5.08
N ASP A 118 24.11 -12.08 -4.83
CA ASP A 118 25.17 -11.22 -4.31
C ASP A 118 25.67 -10.26 -5.40
N ALA A 119 26.27 -9.14 -4.98
CA ALA A 119 26.70 -8.08 -5.89
C ALA A 119 27.84 -8.50 -6.84
N ASP A 120 28.57 -9.57 -6.53
CA ASP A 120 29.65 -10.14 -7.35
C ASP A 120 29.18 -11.29 -8.25
N ASP A 121 27.91 -11.68 -8.21
CA ASP A 121 27.35 -12.65 -9.15
C ASP A 121 27.35 -12.09 -10.58
N THR A 122 27.76 -12.91 -11.54
CA THR A 122 27.76 -12.57 -12.96
C THR A 122 26.39 -12.08 -13.48
N ILE A 123 25.28 -12.60 -12.95
CA ILE A 123 23.92 -12.18 -13.31
C ILE A 123 23.60 -10.76 -12.80
N ALA A 124 24.26 -10.31 -11.72
CA ALA A 124 24.04 -9.00 -11.12
C ALA A 124 24.72 -7.85 -11.90
N GLN A 125 25.61 -8.17 -12.83
CA GLN A 125 26.42 -7.18 -13.55
C GLN A 125 25.55 -6.12 -14.24
N GLY A 126 25.79 -4.84 -13.89
CA GLY A 126 25.07 -3.69 -14.46
C GLY A 126 23.78 -3.29 -13.73
N GLU A 127 23.35 -4.06 -12.73
CA GLU A 127 22.12 -3.79 -11.96
C GLU A 127 22.39 -3.49 -10.48
N VAL A 128 23.62 -3.72 -9.99
CA VAL A 128 24.05 -3.41 -8.62
C VAL A 128 23.86 -1.93 -8.31
N GLY A 129 23.08 -1.62 -7.26
CA GLY A 129 22.85 -0.26 -6.77
C GLY A 129 22.02 0.66 -7.70
N LYS A 130 21.50 0.16 -8.83
CA LYS A 130 20.93 1.02 -9.89
C LYS A 130 19.52 1.53 -9.57
N VAL A 131 18.67 0.64 -9.09
CA VAL A 131 17.24 0.92 -8.80
C VAL A 131 16.89 0.87 -7.31
N GLY A 132 17.92 0.73 -6.47
CA GLY A 132 17.80 0.59 -5.03
C GLY A 132 19.16 0.38 -4.39
N VAL A 133 19.19 0.19 -3.08
CA VAL A 133 20.42 -0.11 -2.35
C VAL A 133 20.83 -1.57 -2.55
N SER A 134 22.12 -1.81 -2.78
CA SER A 134 22.72 -3.16 -2.82
C SER A 134 22.96 -3.69 -1.41
N ILE A 135 22.44 -4.88 -1.08
CA ILE A 135 22.67 -5.55 0.21
C ILE A 135 23.02 -7.01 -0.03
N SER A 136 24.29 -7.38 0.15
CA SER A 136 24.77 -8.77 0.03
C SER A 136 25.10 -9.37 1.40
N SER A 137 25.23 -8.54 2.44
CA SER A 137 25.61 -8.99 3.77
C SER A 137 24.99 -8.17 4.90
N VAL A 138 25.12 -8.71 6.13
CA VAL A 138 24.76 -7.96 7.35
C VAL A 138 25.62 -6.71 7.55
N HIS A 139 26.80 -6.60 6.92
CA HIS A 139 27.63 -5.40 7.00
C HIS A 139 27.00 -4.26 6.21
N ASP A 140 26.47 -4.53 5.02
CA ASP A 140 25.76 -3.53 4.21
C ASP A 140 24.49 -3.07 4.94
N MET A 141 23.75 -4.00 5.54
CA MET A 141 22.59 -3.67 6.38
C MET A 141 22.98 -2.81 7.59
N ALA A 142 24.14 -3.09 8.21
CA ALA A 142 24.64 -2.30 9.33
C ALA A 142 25.04 -0.89 8.91
N GLN A 143 25.69 -0.73 7.75
CA GLN A 143 26.01 0.57 7.17
C GLN A 143 24.75 1.36 6.79
N LEU A 144 23.76 0.68 6.22
CA LEU A 144 22.49 1.27 5.81
C LEU A 144 21.76 1.94 6.98
N PHE A 145 21.85 1.35 8.17
CA PHE A 145 21.21 1.82 9.40
C PHE A 145 22.18 2.41 10.43
N ASP A 146 23.40 2.77 10.02
CA ASP A 146 24.34 3.45 10.90
C ASP A 146 23.74 4.76 11.41
N GLN A 147 23.89 5.02 12.72
CA GLN A 147 23.33 6.20 13.40
C GLN A 147 21.80 6.37 13.29
N ILE A 148 21.06 5.34 12.90
CA ILE A 148 19.59 5.34 12.88
C ILE A 148 19.08 4.45 14.03
N PRO A 149 18.38 5.01 15.03
CA PRO A 149 17.87 4.25 16.17
C PRO A 149 16.65 3.40 15.79
N LEU A 150 16.83 2.08 15.65
CA LEU A 150 15.80 1.16 15.16
C LEU A 150 14.62 0.92 16.12
N ASP A 151 14.74 1.34 17.38
CA ASP A 151 13.67 1.35 18.39
C ASP A 151 12.71 2.54 18.23
N LYS A 152 13.14 3.60 17.54
CA LYS A 152 12.40 4.87 17.40
C LYS A 152 11.81 5.07 16.01
N VAL A 153 12.40 4.44 14.99
CA VAL A 153 12.01 4.64 13.59
C VAL A 153 11.26 3.41 13.07
N SER A 154 10.15 3.64 12.37
CA SER A 154 9.47 2.56 11.66
C SER A 154 10.08 2.35 10.27
N THR A 155 10.54 1.14 9.97
CA THR A 155 11.20 0.82 8.69
C THR A 155 10.32 -0.09 7.83
N SER A 156 10.07 0.32 6.59
CA SER A 156 9.44 -0.51 5.56
C SER A 156 10.52 -1.00 4.60
N MET A 157 10.54 -2.29 4.30
CA MET A 157 11.47 -2.91 3.37
C MET A 157 10.66 -3.51 2.21
N THR A 158 10.84 -2.94 1.02
CA THR A 158 10.15 -3.44 -0.19
C THR A 158 10.91 -4.60 -0.78
N ILE A 159 10.78 -5.74 -0.10
CA ILE A 159 11.47 -6.98 -0.41
C ILE A 159 10.47 -8.13 -0.33
N ASN A 160 10.60 -9.10 -1.23
CA ASN A 160 9.62 -10.18 -1.42
C ASN A 160 10.28 -11.54 -1.29
N ALA A 161 10.83 -12.10 -2.37
CA ALA A 161 11.36 -13.47 -2.34
C ALA A 161 12.43 -13.70 -1.25
N PRO A 162 13.40 -12.79 -1.00
CA PRO A 162 14.36 -12.95 0.10
C PRO A 162 13.94 -12.20 1.39
N ALA A 163 12.65 -11.84 1.56
CA ALA A 163 12.20 -11.00 2.68
C ALA A 163 12.58 -11.54 4.06
N GLY A 164 12.56 -12.86 4.26
CA GLY A 164 12.99 -13.49 5.51
C GLY A 164 14.47 -13.25 5.82
N VAL A 165 15.33 -13.27 4.80
CA VAL A 165 16.78 -13.03 4.94
C VAL A 165 17.04 -11.58 5.32
N LEU A 166 16.43 -10.62 4.61
CA LEU A 166 16.61 -9.20 4.89
C LEU A 166 16.02 -8.81 6.25
N LEU A 167 14.90 -9.43 6.67
CA LEU A 167 14.36 -9.26 8.02
C LEU A 167 15.32 -9.79 9.08
N ALA A 168 15.94 -10.96 8.86
CA ALA A 168 16.94 -11.52 9.77
C ALA A 168 18.17 -10.60 9.90
N MET A 169 18.67 -10.05 8.78
CA MET A 169 19.76 -9.05 8.79
C MET A 169 19.36 -7.80 9.56
N TYR A 170 18.16 -7.26 9.34
CA TYR A 170 17.65 -6.09 10.06
C TYR A 170 17.57 -6.34 11.58
N ILE A 171 17.06 -7.50 11.99
CA ILE A 171 17.02 -7.92 13.39
C ILE A 171 18.43 -8.06 13.98
N ALA A 172 19.38 -8.61 13.23
CA ALA A 172 20.76 -8.73 13.69
C ALA A 172 21.41 -7.35 13.92
N VAL A 173 21.15 -6.37 13.04
CA VAL A 173 21.59 -4.99 13.23
C VAL A 173 20.93 -4.35 14.45
N ALA A 174 19.63 -4.53 14.65
CA ALA A 174 18.93 -4.07 15.85
C ALA A 174 19.54 -4.63 17.14
N LYS A 175 19.85 -5.94 17.17
CA LYS A 175 20.52 -6.58 18.31
C LYS A 175 21.91 -5.98 18.56
N ARG A 176 22.69 -5.70 17.50
CA ARG A 176 24.00 -5.02 17.63
C ARG A 176 23.87 -3.61 18.19
N GLN A 177 22.76 -2.91 17.92
CA GLN A 177 22.43 -1.62 18.53
C GLN A 177 21.89 -1.73 19.96
N GLY A 178 21.72 -2.94 20.52
CA GLY A 178 21.14 -3.16 21.84
C GLY A 178 19.61 -3.04 21.89
N VAL A 179 18.92 -3.12 20.75
CA VAL A 179 17.46 -3.01 20.64
C VAL A 179 16.80 -4.38 20.78
N ASP A 180 15.82 -4.48 21.69
CA ASP A 180 14.94 -5.67 21.80
C ASP A 180 14.06 -5.79 20.55
N MET A 181 13.96 -7.01 20.00
CA MET A 181 13.11 -7.34 18.86
C MET A 181 11.65 -6.89 19.04
N LYS A 182 11.13 -6.94 20.28
CA LYS A 182 9.76 -6.52 20.59
C LYS A 182 9.53 -5.02 20.40
N GLN A 183 10.59 -4.21 20.38
CA GLN A 183 10.50 -2.76 20.14
C GLN A 183 10.49 -2.41 18.65
N LEU A 184 10.89 -3.34 17.78
CA LEU A 184 10.98 -3.09 16.34
C LEU A 184 9.61 -2.87 15.72
N ARG A 185 9.50 -1.80 14.94
CA ARG A 185 8.30 -1.44 14.19
C ARG A 185 8.66 -1.35 12.73
N GLY A 186 7.91 -2.01 11.88
CA GLY A 186 8.25 -2.00 10.48
C GLY A 186 7.37 -2.90 9.64
N THR A 187 7.79 -3.10 8.40
CA THR A 187 7.06 -3.89 7.42
C THR A 187 8.04 -4.51 6.44
N ILE A 188 7.86 -5.78 6.12
CA ILE A 188 8.39 -6.36 4.89
C ILE A 188 7.24 -6.53 3.91
N GLN A 189 7.49 -6.33 2.61
CA GLN A 189 6.42 -6.47 1.63
C GLN A 189 5.95 -7.93 1.53
N ASN A 190 6.87 -8.89 1.38
CA ASN A 190 6.65 -10.33 1.57
C ASN A 190 5.41 -10.91 0.85
N ASP A 191 4.96 -10.29 -0.25
CA ASP A 191 3.82 -10.75 -1.06
C ASP A 191 4.37 -11.39 -2.32
N ILE A 192 4.57 -12.71 -2.30
CA ILE A 192 5.06 -13.45 -3.47
C ILE A 192 3.98 -13.65 -4.55
N LEU A 193 2.68 -13.64 -4.23
CA LEU A 193 1.64 -13.98 -5.20
C LEU A 193 1.54 -12.90 -6.28
N LYS A 194 1.66 -11.62 -5.89
CA LYS A 194 1.74 -10.52 -6.86
C LYS A 194 3.06 -10.50 -7.66
N GLU A 195 4.12 -11.17 -7.20
CA GLU A 195 5.35 -11.31 -8.01
C GLU A 195 5.09 -12.11 -9.27
N TYR A 196 4.35 -13.22 -9.17
CA TYR A 196 4.05 -14.06 -10.35
C TYR A 196 3.10 -13.39 -11.35
N VAL A 197 2.25 -12.48 -10.88
CA VAL A 197 1.17 -11.89 -11.69
C VAL A 197 1.56 -10.53 -12.29
N ALA A 198 2.35 -9.72 -11.58
CA ALA A 198 2.53 -8.31 -11.94
C ALA A 198 3.97 -7.78 -11.88
N ARG A 199 4.84 -8.30 -10.99
CA ARG A 199 6.13 -7.65 -10.68
C ARG A 199 7.37 -8.42 -11.14
N GLY A 200 7.35 -9.75 -11.07
CA GLY A 200 8.36 -10.62 -11.67
C GLY A 200 9.62 -10.92 -10.86
N THR A 201 9.75 -10.51 -9.58
CA THR A 201 10.96 -10.79 -8.77
C THR A 201 10.76 -11.97 -7.82
N TYR A 202 10.38 -13.13 -8.36
CA TYR A 202 10.29 -14.39 -7.63
C TYR A 202 11.57 -15.23 -7.80
N ILE A 203 11.86 -16.11 -6.84
CA ILE A 203 13.04 -17.00 -6.87
C ILE A 203 12.59 -18.47 -6.93
N PHE A 204 11.73 -18.88 -6.00
CA PHE A 204 11.27 -20.26 -5.88
C PHE A 204 9.91 -20.47 -6.58
N PRO A 205 9.46 -21.72 -6.79
CA PRO A 205 8.09 -21.98 -7.18
C PRO A 205 7.05 -21.50 -6.15
N PRO A 206 5.75 -21.41 -6.51
CA PRO A 206 4.72 -20.87 -5.63
C PRO A 206 4.60 -21.58 -4.27
N ALA A 207 4.57 -22.91 -4.24
CA ALA A 207 4.37 -23.67 -3.01
C ALA A 207 5.46 -23.43 -1.93
N PRO A 208 6.77 -23.59 -2.21
CA PRO A 208 7.80 -23.29 -1.22
C PRO A 208 7.84 -21.80 -0.84
N SER A 209 7.52 -20.89 -1.78
CA SER A 209 7.44 -19.47 -1.47
C SER A 209 6.33 -19.14 -0.47
N MET A 210 5.16 -19.76 -0.62
CA MET A 210 4.06 -19.63 0.35
C MET A 210 4.45 -20.14 1.74
N ARG A 211 5.23 -21.24 1.81
CA ARG A 211 5.77 -21.77 3.08
C ARG A 211 6.64 -20.74 3.80
N LEU A 212 7.55 -20.07 3.07
CA LEU A 212 8.43 -19.06 3.65
C LEU A 212 7.64 -17.88 4.26
N ILE A 213 6.53 -17.49 3.63
CA ILE A 213 5.65 -16.44 4.13
C ILE A 213 5.00 -16.87 5.45
N THR A 214 4.48 -18.09 5.54
CA THR A 214 3.87 -18.60 6.78
C THR A 214 4.87 -18.80 7.90
N ASP A 215 6.12 -19.19 7.59
CA ASP A 215 7.21 -19.27 8.56
C ASP A 215 7.50 -17.90 9.18
N ILE A 216 7.51 -16.84 8.36
CA ILE A 216 7.69 -15.45 8.83
C ILE A 216 6.51 -15.03 9.73
N PHE A 217 5.28 -15.42 9.41
CA PHE A 217 4.11 -15.12 10.26
C PHE A 217 4.28 -15.75 11.63
N SER A 218 4.62 -17.04 11.67
CA SER A 218 4.84 -17.77 12.93
C SER A 218 5.96 -17.18 13.78
N PHE A 219 7.06 -16.75 13.14
CA PHE A 219 8.20 -16.16 13.85
C PHE A 219 7.86 -14.78 14.42
N CYS A 220 7.30 -13.88 13.61
CA CYS A 220 7.06 -12.50 14.02
C CYS A 220 5.94 -12.37 15.06
N GLU A 221 4.95 -13.27 15.03
CA GLU A 221 3.89 -13.32 16.03
C GLU A 221 4.46 -13.48 17.45
N LYS A 222 5.51 -14.30 17.61
CA LYS A 222 6.16 -14.60 18.90
C LYS A 222 7.27 -13.61 19.25
N GLU A 223 8.14 -13.32 18.29
CA GLU A 223 9.42 -12.66 18.55
C GLU A 223 9.45 -11.17 18.18
N VAL A 224 8.63 -10.75 17.20
CA VAL A 224 8.61 -9.38 16.66
C VAL A 224 7.16 -8.84 16.55
N PRO A 225 6.40 -8.79 17.66
CA PRO A 225 4.94 -8.58 17.63
C PRO A 225 4.49 -7.26 17.00
N ASN A 226 5.37 -6.25 16.95
CA ASN A 226 5.09 -4.93 16.37
C ASN A 226 5.50 -4.78 14.89
N TRP A 227 5.84 -5.88 14.22
CA TRP A 227 6.19 -5.93 12.81
C TRP A 227 5.00 -6.32 11.94
N ASN A 228 4.75 -5.58 10.85
CA ASN A 228 3.81 -6.04 9.83
C ASN A 228 4.50 -7.06 8.93
N THR A 229 4.04 -8.31 8.97
CA THR A 229 4.72 -9.46 8.38
C THR A 229 4.57 -9.58 6.87
N ILE A 230 3.61 -8.84 6.31
CA ILE A 230 3.31 -8.78 4.89
C ILE A 230 2.60 -7.46 4.57
N SER A 231 2.79 -6.98 3.35
CA SER A 231 2.02 -5.91 2.74
C SER A 231 1.37 -6.45 1.46
N ILE A 232 0.14 -6.95 1.59
CA ILE A 232 -0.63 -7.58 0.51
C ILE A 232 -0.96 -6.50 -0.53
N SER A 233 -0.39 -6.63 -1.72
CA SER A 233 -0.13 -5.50 -2.60
C SER A 233 -0.98 -5.50 -3.87
N GLY A 234 -1.87 -4.52 -3.98
CA GLY A 234 -2.55 -4.15 -5.21
C GLY A 234 -1.81 -3.12 -6.06
N TYR A 235 -0.88 -2.35 -5.48
CA TYR A 235 -0.16 -1.29 -6.20
C TYR A 235 0.43 -1.77 -7.54
N HIS A 236 1.25 -2.83 -7.51
CA HIS A 236 1.91 -3.38 -8.70
C HIS A 236 0.91 -3.93 -9.71
N ILE A 237 -0.19 -4.54 -9.23
CA ILE A 237 -1.26 -5.06 -10.08
C ILE A 237 -1.95 -3.89 -10.83
N ARG A 238 -2.14 -2.75 -10.16
CA ARG A 238 -2.69 -1.53 -10.78
C ARG A 238 -1.70 -0.91 -11.76
N GLU A 239 -0.43 -0.79 -11.40
CA GLU A 239 0.63 -0.28 -12.29
C GLU A 239 0.84 -1.17 -13.52
N ALA A 240 0.60 -2.47 -13.42
CA ALA A 240 0.60 -3.41 -14.55
C ALA A 240 -0.64 -3.30 -15.47
N GLY A 241 -1.57 -2.37 -15.18
CA GLY A 241 -2.69 -2.04 -16.06
C GLY A 241 -4.06 -2.57 -15.63
N SER A 242 -4.20 -3.10 -14.42
CA SER A 242 -5.52 -3.55 -13.93
C SER A 242 -6.48 -2.38 -13.64
N THR A 243 -7.78 -2.66 -13.63
CA THR A 243 -8.81 -1.71 -13.17
C THR A 243 -8.82 -1.57 -11.63
N SER A 244 -9.50 -0.55 -11.09
CA SER A 244 -9.65 -0.37 -9.64
C SER A 244 -10.34 -1.57 -8.97
N VAL A 245 -11.29 -2.19 -9.67
CA VAL A 245 -12.01 -3.40 -9.22
C VAL A 245 -11.09 -4.61 -9.24
N GLN A 246 -10.31 -4.79 -10.31
CA GLN A 246 -9.33 -5.89 -10.40
C GLN A 246 -8.24 -5.77 -9.34
N GLU A 247 -7.71 -4.57 -9.11
CA GLU A 247 -6.75 -4.30 -8.04
C GLU A 247 -7.28 -4.81 -6.69
N VAL A 248 -8.49 -4.39 -6.29
CA VAL A 248 -9.08 -4.84 -5.01
C VAL A 248 -9.35 -6.33 -5.02
N ALA A 249 -9.97 -6.86 -6.07
CA ALA A 249 -10.36 -8.27 -6.13
C ALA A 249 -9.14 -9.20 -6.04
N PHE A 250 -8.10 -8.95 -6.83
CA PHE A 250 -6.88 -9.77 -6.85
C PHE A 250 -6.09 -9.62 -5.54
N THR A 251 -6.01 -8.41 -4.98
CA THR A 251 -5.33 -8.20 -3.69
C THR A 251 -6.04 -8.95 -2.55
N LEU A 252 -7.36 -8.88 -2.47
CA LEU A 252 -8.12 -9.59 -1.44
C LEU A 252 -8.09 -11.11 -1.66
N ALA A 253 -8.05 -11.58 -2.92
CA ALA A 253 -7.86 -12.99 -3.23
C ALA A 253 -6.48 -13.50 -2.77
N ASN A 254 -5.41 -12.72 -2.98
CA ASN A 254 -4.09 -13.03 -2.42
C ASN A 254 -4.14 -13.06 -0.89
N GLY A 255 -4.80 -12.08 -0.26
CA GLY A 255 -4.98 -12.05 1.19
C GLY A 255 -5.71 -13.29 1.74
N ILE A 256 -6.76 -13.75 1.05
CA ILE A 256 -7.45 -15.00 1.37
C ILE A 256 -6.50 -16.19 1.29
N ALA A 257 -5.73 -16.30 0.20
CA ALA A 257 -4.77 -17.40 0.02
C ALA A 257 -3.68 -17.41 1.11
N TYR A 258 -3.20 -16.25 1.55
CA TYR A 258 -2.25 -16.15 2.67
C TYR A 258 -2.84 -16.59 4.00
N VAL A 259 -4.07 -16.17 4.31
CA VAL A 259 -4.76 -16.58 5.54
C VAL A 259 -5.01 -18.09 5.51
N GLU A 260 -5.45 -18.65 4.38
CA GLU A 260 -5.64 -20.10 4.22
C GLU A 260 -4.35 -20.88 4.39
N ALA A 261 -3.25 -20.43 3.77
CA ALA A 261 -1.94 -21.06 3.94
C ALA A 261 -1.48 -21.05 5.40
N ALA A 262 -1.66 -19.92 6.10
CA ALA A 262 -1.31 -19.80 7.52
C ALA A 262 -2.14 -20.74 8.41
N LEU A 263 -3.46 -20.82 8.18
CA LEU A 263 -4.35 -21.77 8.87
C LEU A 263 -3.94 -23.22 8.61
N ASN A 264 -3.63 -23.57 7.36
CA ASN A 264 -3.17 -24.91 6.99
C ASN A 264 -1.81 -25.26 7.61
N SER A 265 -0.99 -24.26 7.96
CA SER A 265 0.26 -24.44 8.71
C SER A 265 0.06 -24.52 10.23
N GLY A 266 -1.20 -24.44 10.71
CA GLY A 266 -1.56 -24.57 12.12
C GLY A 266 -1.58 -23.26 12.91
N LEU A 267 -1.44 -22.11 12.26
CA LEU A 267 -1.53 -20.80 12.93
C LEU A 267 -2.99 -20.44 13.22
N ASN A 268 -3.25 -19.80 14.36
CA ASN A 268 -4.57 -19.24 14.67
C ASN A 268 -4.74 -17.89 13.97
N VAL A 269 -5.87 -17.68 13.28
CA VAL A 269 -6.15 -16.43 12.54
C VAL A 269 -5.99 -15.19 13.42
N ASP A 270 -6.41 -15.24 14.68
CA ASP A 270 -6.38 -14.10 15.58
C ASP A 270 -5.01 -13.84 16.23
N GLU A 271 -4.02 -14.69 15.98
CA GLU A 271 -2.64 -14.51 16.43
C GLU A 271 -1.83 -13.71 15.40
N PHE A 272 -1.96 -14.02 14.10
CA PHE A 272 -1.18 -13.35 13.06
C PHE A 272 -1.94 -12.27 12.28
N ALA A 273 -3.28 -12.33 12.16
CA ALA A 273 -4.02 -11.40 11.29
C ALA A 273 -3.85 -9.93 11.71
N GLY A 274 -3.62 -9.71 13.00
CA GLY A 274 -3.30 -8.40 13.57
C GLY A 274 -2.00 -7.79 13.06
N GLN A 275 -1.12 -8.53 12.37
CA GLN A 275 0.11 -8.05 11.74
C GLN A 275 0.02 -7.93 10.20
N LEU A 276 -1.13 -8.30 9.60
CA LEU A 276 -1.33 -8.13 8.16
C LEU A 276 -1.48 -6.64 7.82
N SER A 277 -0.92 -6.25 6.68
CA SER A 277 -1.10 -4.93 6.09
C SER A 277 -1.28 -5.04 4.59
N PHE A 278 -1.69 -3.95 3.95
CA PHE A 278 -1.99 -3.89 2.53
C PHE A 278 -1.27 -2.73 1.86
N PHE A 279 -1.16 -2.77 0.54
CA PHE A 279 -0.56 -1.70 -0.24
C PHE A 279 -1.31 -1.46 -1.54
N PHE A 280 -1.86 -0.26 -1.70
CA PHE A 280 -2.67 0.10 -2.86
C PHE A 280 -2.12 1.30 -3.62
N ASN A 281 -2.53 1.41 -4.88
CA ASN A 281 -2.27 2.56 -5.74
C ASN A 281 -3.26 3.69 -5.45
N ALA A 282 -2.89 4.94 -5.71
CA ALA A 282 -3.82 6.07 -5.83
C ALA A 282 -3.71 6.66 -7.24
N HIS A 283 -4.70 6.34 -8.07
CA HIS A 283 -4.75 6.72 -9.49
C HIS A 283 -5.46 8.06 -9.73
N ASN A 284 -5.50 8.52 -10.99
CA ASN A 284 -6.12 9.80 -11.38
C ASN A 284 -7.63 9.92 -11.12
N ASN A 285 -8.36 8.81 -10.94
CA ASN A 285 -9.81 8.85 -10.77
C ASN A 285 -10.19 9.13 -9.31
N PHE A 286 -10.08 10.39 -8.91
CA PHE A 286 -10.20 10.86 -7.52
C PHE A 286 -11.31 10.19 -6.69
N LEU A 287 -12.58 10.25 -7.13
CA LEU A 287 -13.71 9.67 -6.38
C LEU A 287 -13.72 8.14 -6.40
N GLU A 288 -13.27 7.54 -7.50
CA GLU A 288 -13.15 6.08 -7.64
C GLU A 288 -12.13 5.53 -6.66
N GLU A 289 -10.97 6.17 -6.50
CA GLU A 289 -9.93 5.77 -5.55
C GLU A 289 -10.43 5.88 -4.09
N VAL A 290 -11.10 6.99 -3.72
CA VAL A 290 -11.71 7.14 -2.39
C VAL A 290 -12.73 6.02 -2.14
N ALA A 291 -13.56 5.68 -3.13
CA ALA A 291 -14.53 4.59 -3.02
C ALA A 291 -13.82 3.22 -2.89
N LYS A 292 -12.76 2.99 -3.67
CA LYS A 292 -11.95 1.77 -3.68
C LYS A 292 -11.41 1.45 -2.29
N PHE A 293 -10.73 2.41 -1.63
CA PHE A 293 -10.16 2.20 -0.31
C PHE A 293 -11.22 1.87 0.76
N ARG A 294 -12.38 2.54 0.69
CA ARG A 294 -13.51 2.29 1.60
C ARG A 294 -14.14 0.93 1.36
N ALA A 295 -14.29 0.54 0.10
CA ALA A 295 -14.82 -0.77 -0.29
C ALA A 295 -13.88 -1.90 0.15
N ALA A 296 -12.58 -1.76 -0.07
CA ALA A 296 -11.56 -2.73 0.33
C ALA A 296 -11.62 -3.03 1.84
N ARG A 297 -11.68 -2.00 2.69
CA ARG A 297 -11.81 -2.19 4.15
C ARG A 297 -13.05 -2.99 4.52
N ARG A 298 -14.21 -2.62 3.97
CA ARG A 298 -15.48 -3.30 4.27
C ARG A 298 -15.47 -4.76 3.81
N LEU A 299 -14.95 -5.01 2.61
CA LEU A 299 -14.84 -6.37 2.07
C LEU A 299 -13.91 -7.22 2.93
N TRP A 300 -12.73 -6.71 3.28
CA TRP A 300 -11.79 -7.43 4.13
C TRP A 300 -12.33 -7.74 5.51
N ALA A 301 -12.97 -6.77 6.17
CA ALA A 301 -13.59 -6.98 7.48
C ALA A 301 -14.62 -8.11 7.45
N ARG A 302 -15.46 -8.14 6.40
CA ARG A 302 -16.43 -9.22 6.16
C ARG A 302 -15.74 -10.55 5.89
N ILE A 303 -14.73 -10.59 5.02
CA ILE A 303 -13.96 -11.81 4.73
C ILE A 303 -13.39 -12.41 6.02
N MET A 304 -12.71 -11.60 6.84
CA MET A 304 -12.08 -12.09 8.07
C MET A 304 -13.11 -12.57 9.11
N ARG A 305 -14.21 -11.84 9.29
CA ARG A 305 -15.24 -12.19 10.28
C ARG A 305 -16.15 -13.34 9.81
N GLU A 306 -16.58 -13.31 8.55
CA GLU A 306 -17.61 -14.21 8.04
C GLU A 306 -17.03 -15.50 7.44
N ARG A 307 -15.92 -15.42 6.69
CA ARG A 307 -15.25 -16.61 6.10
C ARG A 307 -14.32 -17.26 7.11
N PHE A 308 -13.41 -16.50 7.70
CA PHE A 308 -12.35 -17.02 8.59
C PHE A 308 -12.73 -17.07 10.07
N LYS A 309 -13.93 -16.57 10.43
CA LYS A 309 -14.46 -16.60 11.81
C LYS A 309 -13.52 -15.96 12.84
N ALA A 310 -12.68 -15.02 12.41
CA ALA A 310 -11.81 -14.27 13.31
C ALA A 310 -12.67 -13.51 14.34
N GLN A 311 -12.24 -13.48 15.59
CA GLN A 311 -12.99 -12.91 16.72
C GLN A 311 -12.42 -11.55 17.15
N LYS A 312 -11.12 -11.28 16.93
CA LYS A 312 -10.50 -10.03 17.36
C LYS A 312 -10.79 -8.90 16.35
N PRO A 313 -11.23 -7.71 16.79
CA PRO A 313 -11.40 -6.56 15.91
C PRO A 313 -10.13 -6.18 15.13
N SER A 314 -8.94 -6.37 15.72
CA SER A 314 -7.65 -6.13 15.06
C SER A 314 -7.41 -7.02 13.85
N SER A 315 -7.99 -8.23 13.82
CA SER A 315 -7.89 -9.18 12.70
C SER A 315 -8.76 -8.77 11.50
N TRP A 316 -9.78 -7.93 11.73
CA TRP A 316 -10.70 -7.47 10.69
C TRP A 316 -10.26 -6.15 10.04
N GLN A 317 -9.31 -5.45 10.66
CA GLN A 317 -8.84 -4.15 10.19
C GLN A 317 -7.96 -4.30 8.96
N LEU A 318 -8.35 -3.67 7.85
CA LEU A 318 -7.46 -3.47 6.71
C LEU A 318 -6.69 -2.16 6.93
N ARG A 319 -5.44 -2.27 7.36
CA ARG A 319 -4.47 -1.16 7.39
C ARG A 319 -3.65 -1.19 6.12
N PHE A 320 -3.48 -0.04 5.48
CA PHE A 320 -2.80 0.02 4.19
C PHE A 320 -1.85 1.19 4.02
N HIS A 321 -0.78 0.92 3.28
CA HIS A 321 0.05 1.91 2.62
C HIS A 321 -0.59 2.32 1.28
N THR A 322 -0.34 3.54 0.85
CA THR A 322 -0.71 4.02 -0.47
C THR A 322 0.47 4.67 -1.15
N GLN A 323 0.60 4.43 -2.44
CA GLN A 323 1.53 5.16 -3.31
C GLN A 323 0.75 5.74 -4.48
N THR A 324 1.05 6.99 -4.82
CA THR A 324 0.54 7.65 -6.03
C THR A 324 0.99 6.93 -7.30
N ALA A 325 0.21 7.00 -8.37
CA ALA A 325 0.41 6.15 -9.54
C ALA A 325 1.57 6.61 -10.43
N GLY A 326 2.66 5.84 -10.50
CA GLY A 326 3.83 6.14 -11.32
C GLY A 326 3.50 6.08 -12.81
N SER A 327 2.70 5.09 -13.20
CA SER A 327 2.17 4.88 -14.55
C SER A 327 1.39 6.07 -15.14
N THR A 328 0.98 7.03 -14.30
CA THR A 328 0.24 8.23 -14.72
C THR A 328 1.12 9.47 -14.94
N LEU A 329 2.39 9.39 -14.56
CA LEU A 329 3.32 10.51 -14.62
C LEU A 329 3.91 10.65 -16.02
N THR A 330 4.09 11.90 -16.45
CA THR A 330 4.58 12.20 -17.80
C THR A 330 6.01 12.69 -17.76
N ALA A 331 6.85 12.20 -18.67
CA ALA A 331 8.20 12.73 -18.89
C ALA A 331 8.16 14.16 -19.47
N GLN A 332 7.15 14.44 -20.29
CA GLN A 332 6.88 15.76 -20.85
C GLN A 332 6.17 16.62 -19.82
N GLN A 333 6.62 17.87 -19.68
CA GLN A 333 6.10 18.84 -18.70
C GLN A 333 5.99 18.23 -17.30
N PRO A 334 7.12 17.76 -16.72
CA PRO A 334 7.13 17.03 -15.45
C PRO A 334 6.51 17.82 -14.30
N GLU A 335 6.49 19.15 -14.35
CA GLU A 335 5.84 20.00 -13.35
C GLU A 335 4.33 19.71 -13.21
N ASN A 336 3.67 19.25 -14.28
CA ASN A 336 2.27 18.82 -14.21
C ASN A 336 2.08 17.59 -13.32
N ASN A 337 3.13 16.80 -13.09
CA ASN A 337 3.09 15.66 -12.18
C ASN A 337 2.85 16.10 -10.73
N VAL A 338 3.30 17.31 -10.33
CA VAL A 338 3.00 17.86 -9.00
C VAL A 338 1.49 17.97 -8.78
N VAL A 339 0.76 18.45 -9.79
CA VAL A 339 -0.71 18.56 -9.74
C VAL A 339 -1.35 17.17 -9.72
N ARG A 340 -0.88 16.22 -10.55
CA ARG A 340 -1.39 14.84 -10.56
C ARG A 340 -1.23 14.17 -9.20
N VAL A 341 -0.01 14.19 -8.67
CA VAL A 341 0.35 13.61 -7.38
C VAL A 341 -0.43 14.28 -6.26
N THR A 342 -0.67 15.60 -6.31
CA THR A 342 -1.50 16.30 -5.32
C THR A 342 -2.92 15.73 -5.26
N VAL A 343 -3.57 15.54 -6.41
CA VAL A 343 -4.94 14.98 -6.49
C VAL A 343 -4.97 13.52 -6.01
N GLN A 344 -3.97 12.73 -6.41
CA GLN A 344 -3.84 11.33 -6.00
C GLN A 344 -3.60 11.21 -4.49
N ALA A 345 -2.69 12.00 -3.93
CA ALA A 345 -2.42 12.08 -2.50
C ALA A 345 -3.69 12.45 -1.71
N LEU A 346 -4.45 13.45 -2.18
CA LEU A 346 -5.70 13.84 -1.56
C LEU A 346 -6.73 12.68 -1.58
N SER A 347 -6.79 11.91 -2.67
CA SER A 347 -7.66 10.73 -2.74
C SER A 347 -7.27 9.65 -1.72
N ALA A 348 -5.96 9.44 -1.49
CA ALA A 348 -5.46 8.51 -0.49
C ALA A 348 -5.80 8.96 0.94
N VAL A 349 -5.67 10.26 1.22
CA VAL A 349 -6.02 10.87 2.51
C VAL A 349 -7.52 10.77 2.76
N LEU A 350 -8.37 11.19 1.83
CA LEU A 350 -9.82 11.05 1.97
C LEU A 350 -10.27 9.58 1.99
N GLY A 351 -9.46 8.70 1.39
CA GLY A 351 -9.58 7.26 1.45
C GLY A 351 -9.25 6.64 2.81
N GLY A 352 -8.52 7.34 3.68
CA GLY A 352 -8.17 6.87 5.03
C GLY A 352 -6.92 5.98 5.10
N THR A 353 -5.89 6.24 4.30
CA THR A 353 -4.58 5.53 4.32
C THR A 353 -3.80 5.67 5.64
N GLN A 354 -3.00 4.66 6.00
CA GLN A 354 -2.17 4.70 7.22
C GLN A 354 -0.76 5.22 6.95
N SER A 355 -0.28 5.07 5.72
CA SER A 355 0.99 5.64 5.28
C SER A 355 0.94 5.96 3.79
N LEU A 356 1.62 7.03 3.38
CA LEU A 356 1.55 7.54 2.02
C LEU A 356 2.95 7.80 1.47
N HIS A 357 3.18 7.33 0.26
CA HIS A 357 4.27 7.74 -0.61
C HIS A 357 3.71 8.67 -1.70
N THR A 358 4.34 9.82 -1.88
CA THR A 358 4.07 10.72 -2.99
C THR A 358 5.23 10.70 -3.96
N ASN A 359 4.92 10.26 -5.18
CA ASN A 359 5.86 10.17 -6.28
C ASN A 359 6.42 11.54 -6.62
N SER A 360 7.66 11.56 -7.11
CA SER A 360 8.32 12.82 -7.47
C SER A 360 8.01 13.21 -8.91
N MET A 361 8.14 14.50 -9.22
CA MET A 361 7.80 15.02 -10.55
C MET A 361 8.66 14.45 -11.69
N ASP A 362 9.86 13.94 -11.38
CA ASP A 362 10.86 13.38 -12.31
C ASP A 362 10.78 11.85 -12.46
N GLU A 363 9.86 11.18 -11.77
CA GLU A 363 9.80 9.72 -11.63
C GLU A 363 9.44 8.96 -12.91
N ALA A 364 8.92 9.66 -13.93
CA ALA A 364 8.65 9.05 -15.23
C ALA A 364 9.92 8.54 -15.95
N LEU A 365 11.11 9.06 -15.59
CA LEU A 365 12.37 8.70 -16.22
C LEU A 365 13.49 8.34 -15.24
N TRP A 366 13.50 8.93 -14.04
CA TRP A 366 14.65 8.88 -13.14
C TRP A 366 14.23 8.59 -11.71
N LEU A 367 15.20 8.18 -10.90
CA LEU A 367 15.07 8.26 -9.46
C LEU A 367 15.02 9.73 -9.01
N PRO A 368 14.31 10.03 -7.92
CA PRO A 368 14.02 11.40 -7.55
C PRO A 368 15.26 12.17 -7.09
N THR A 369 15.45 13.36 -7.65
CA THR A 369 16.44 14.33 -7.15
C THR A 369 16.06 14.87 -5.77
N GLU A 370 16.98 15.54 -5.07
CA GLU A 370 16.67 16.17 -3.78
C GLU A 370 15.60 17.25 -3.88
N LYS A 371 15.60 18.02 -4.97
CA LYS A 371 14.58 19.03 -5.23
C LYS A 371 13.23 18.36 -5.46
N ALA A 372 13.18 17.32 -6.30
CA ALA A 372 11.93 16.67 -6.67
C ALA A 372 11.28 15.91 -5.52
N VAL A 373 12.05 15.26 -4.64
CA VAL A 373 11.48 14.57 -3.46
C VAL A 373 10.89 15.53 -2.43
N ARG A 374 11.39 16.77 -2.40
CA ARG A 374 10.98 17.80 -1.43
C ARG A 374 9.68 18.47 -1.83
N VAL A 375 9.44 18.56 -3.14
CA VAL A 375 8.21 19.08 -3.76
C VAL A 375 7.14 17.99 -3.66
#